data_AF-A0A973RP45-F1
#
_entry.id   AF-A0A973RP45-F1
#
_cell.length_a   1.000
_cell.length_b   1.000
_cell.length_c   1.000
_cell.angle_alpha   90.00
_cell.angle_beta   90.00
_cell.angle_gamma   90.00
#
_symmetry.space_group_name_H-M   'P 1'
#
loop_
_entity.id
_entity.type
_entity.pdbx_description
1 polymer ?
#
loop_
_entity_poly.entity_id
_entity_poly.type
_entity_poly.pdbx_seq_one_letter_code
_entity_poly.pdbx_strand_id
1 'polypeptide(L)'
;MSVELRHLRVFIAVCEARSFTHAATRMMISQPVVSRTVRQLEKAVGTELIDRSSGEAPPTEVGAVLLEHARATVARFDHTLSSAHSVRRPLLLGYTWSMLDSRILSAVRRRHRCSPGRGRYRAAIRPAPSLTPARGTAPA
;
A
#
# COMPACT_ATOMS: atom_id res chain seq x y z
N MET A 1 -18.25 21.02 5.13
CA MET A 1 -16.83 20.69 4.94
C MET A 1 -16.74 19.21 4.62
N SER A 2 -16.05 18.81 3.55
CA SER A 2 -15.89 17.40 3.17
C SER A 2 -14.70 16.77 3.92
N VAL A 3 -14.94 15.64 4.58
CA VAL A 3 -13.86 14.82 5.14
C VAL A 3 -13.11 14.12 4.01
N GLU A 4 -11.78 14.12 4.09
CA GLU A 4 -10.90 13.44 3.13
C GLU A 4 -10.04 12.37 3.82
N LEU A 5 -9.56 11.39 3.04
CA LEU A 5 -8.71 10.29 3.54
C LEU A 5 -7.43 10.76 4.25
N ARG A 6 -6.87 11.92 3.87
CA ARG A 6 -5.71 12.49 4.59
C ARG A 6 -6.03 12.75 6.07
N HIS A 7 -7.26 13.15 6.39
CA HIS A 7 -7.67 13.42 7.76
C HIS A 7 -7.69 12.13 8.59
N LEU A 8 -8.21 11.04 8.00
CA LEU A 8 -8.21 9.72 8.64
C LEU A 8 -6.79 9.20 8.84
N ARG A 9 -5.91 9.32 7.84
CA ARG A 9 -4.51 8.90 7.95
C ARG A 9 -3.75 9.67 9.03
N VAL A 10 -3.92 10.98 9.10
CA VAL A 10 -3.31 11.81 10.15
C VAL A 10 -3.86 11.43 11.52
N PHE A 11 -5.17 11.25 11.66
CA PHE A 11 -5.79 10.83 12.92
C PHE A 11 -5.25 9.48 13.41
N ILE A 12 -5.21 8.46 12.53
CA ILE A 12 -4.63 7.15 12.84
C ILE A 12 -3.18 7.30 13.31
N ALA A 13 -2.38 8.11 12.60
CA ALA A 13 -0.97 8.31 12.96
C ALA A 13 -0.81 8.95 14.35
N VAL A 14 -1.68 9.91 14.72
CA VAL A 14 -1.65 10.51 16.08
C VAL A 14 -2.07 9.50 17.13
N CYS A 15 -3.13 8.71 16.90
CA CYS A 15 -3.55 7.68 17.85
C CYS A 15 -2.49 6.61 18.08
N GLU A 16 -1.76 6.20 17.03
CA GLU A 16 -0.66 5.24 17.14
C GLU A 16 0.57 5.83 17.83
N ALA A 17 0.89 7.09 17.55
CA ALA A 17 2.05 7.76 18.12
C ALA A 17 1.83 8.28 19.54
N ARG A 18 0.57 8.40 19.99
CA ARG A 18 0.20 9.02 21.29
C ARG A 18 0.81 10.40 21.48
N SER A 19 1.08 11.09 20.37
CA SER A 19 1.73 12.40 20.35
C SER A 19 1.63 13.02 18.96
N PHE A 20 1.21 14.29 18.92
CA PHE A 20 1.17 15.09 17.70
C PHE A 20 2.55 15.30 17.08
N THR A 21 3.59 15.49 17.88
CA THR A 21 4.96 15.74 17.41
C THR A 21 5.54 14.49 16.74
N HIS A 22 5.50 13.35 17.44
CA HIS A 22 5.91 12.06 16.85
C HIS A 22 5.13 11.70 15.58
N ALA A 23 3.81 11.92 15.55
CA ALA A 23 3.01 11.70 14.35
C ALA A 23 3.48 12.58 13.18
N ALA A 24 3.76 13.86 13.44
CA ALA A 24 4.29 14.80 12.46
C ALA A 24 5.64 14.33 11.89
N THR A 25 6.57 13.92 12.76
CA THR A 25 7.87 13.36 12.37
C THR A 25 7.72 12.11 11.51
N ARG A 26 6.87 11.16 11.93
CA ARG A 26 6.61 9.91 11.18
C ARG A 26 5.99 10.17 9.80
N MET A 27 5.14 11.19 9.70
CA MET A 27 4.50 11.59 8.45
C MET A 27 5.32 12.58 7.61
N MET A 28 6.50 13.00 8.08
CA MET A 28 7.36 14.00 7.44
C MET A 28 6.63 15.32 7.11
N ILE A 29 5.76 15.77 8.03
CA ILE A 29 5.02 17.03 7.94
C ILE A 29 5.19 17.84 9.23
N SER A 30 4.81 19.11 9.22
CA SER A 30 4.89 19.94 10.41
C SER A 30 3.76 19.64 11.40
N GLN A 31 4.07 19.74 12.71
CA GLN A 31 3.08 19.54 13.78
C GLN A 31 1.84 20.47 13.67
N PRO A 32 1.94 21.75 13.25
CA PRO A 32 0.77 22.58 13.00
C PRO A 32 -0.18 22.03 11.93
N VAL A 33 0.36 21.36 10.89
CA VAL A 33 -0.45 20.72 9.85
C VAL A 33 -1.22 19.55 10.44
N VAL A 34 -0.55 18.67 11.21
CA VAL A 34 -1.20 17.55 11.91
C VAL A 34 -2.34 18.06 12.81
N SER A 35 -2.06 19.04 13.66
CA SER A 35 -3.06 19.62 14.58
C SER A 35 -4.26 20.22 13.84
N ARG A 36 -4.02 20.99 12.77
CA ARG A 36 -5.08 21.55 11.94
C ARG A 36 -5.93 20.46 11.28
N THR A 37 -5.30 19.42 10.75
CA THR A 37 -5.99 18.30 10.09
C THR A 37 -6.86 17.52 11.05
N VAL A 38 -6.38 17.24 12.28
CA VAL A 38 -7.19 16.58 13.32
C VAL A 38 -8.36 17.47 13.73
N ARG A 39 -8.15 18.76 13.95
CA ARG A 39 -9.24 19.70 14.29
C ARG A 39 -10.32 19.79 13.22
N GLN A 40 -9.93 19.71 11.94
CA GLN A 40 -10.89 19.67 10.82
C GLN A 40 -11.74 18.39 10.86
N LEU A 41 -11.14 17.25 11.23
CA LEU A 41 -11.87 16.00 11.43
C LEU A 41 -12.82 16.09 12.62
N GLU A 42 -12.33 16.56 13.78
CA GLU A 42 -13.13 16.78 15.00
C GLU A 42 -14.33 17.69 14.71
N LYS A 43 -14.13 18.78 13.97
CA LYS A 43 -15.22 19.68 13.55
C LYS A 43 -16.25 19.00 12.65
N ALA A 44 -15.83 18.09 11.78
CA ALA A 44 -16.74 17.37 10.90
C ALA A 44 -17.55 16.30 11.65
N VAL A 45 -16.96 15.67 12.67
CA VAL A 45 -17.65 14.71 13.54
C VAL A 45 -18.51 15.42 14.61
N GLY A 46 -18.11 16.63 15.02
CA GLY A 46 -18.80 17.43 16.03
C GLY A 46 -18.35 17.16 17.47
N THR A 47 -17.28 16.39 17.67
CA THR A 47 -16.75 16.06 19.01
C THR A 47 -15.23 15.92 18.99
N GLU A 48 -14.61 16.00 20.16
CA GLU A 48 -13.18 15.75 20.34
C GLU A 48 -12.89 14.26 20.21
N LEU A 49 -11.89 13.94 19.38
CA LEU A 49 -11.49 12.56 19.09
C LEU A 49 -10.22 12.17 19.86
N ILE A 50 -9.48 13.17 20.35
CA ILE A 50 -8.23 13.00 21.08
C ILE A 50 -8.28 13.88 22.33
N ASP A 51 -8.07 13.26 23.48
CA ASP A 51 -7.93 13.96 24.76
C ASP A 51 -6.55 14.62 24.85
N ARG A 52 -6.52 15.95 24.95
CA ARG A 52 -5.29 16.74 25.02
C ARG A 52 -4.83 17.02 26.46
N SER A 53 -5.64 16.69 27.46
CA SER A 53 -5.36 16.99 28.87
C SER A 53 -4.38 16.01 29.50
N SER A 54 -4.34 14.77 29.00
CA SER A 54 -3.66 13.64 29.65
C SER A 54 -2.22 13.40 29.17
N GLY A 55 -1.57 14.40 28.55
CA GLY A 55 -0.14 14.39 28.20
C GLY A 55 0.25 13.48 27.02
N GLU A 56 -0.34 12.29 26.92
CA GLU A 56 -0.06 11.27 25.90
C GLU A 56 -1.09 11.24 24.74
N ALA A 57 -1.86 12.31 24.57
CA ALA A 57 -2.87 12.43 23.51
C ALA A 57 -3.72 11.14 23.27
N PRO A 58 -4.34 10.53 24.30
CA PRO A 58 -5.18 9.35 24.11
C PRO A 58 -6.37 9.63 23.19
N PRO A 59 -6.85 8.63 22.41
CA PRO A 59 -8.15 8.75 21.77
C PRO A 59 -9.25 8.79 22.84
N THR A 60 -10.29 9.61 22.61
CA THR A 60 -11.52 9.58 23.40
C THR A 60 -12.31 8.30 23.13
N GLU A 61 -13.39 8.02 23.86
CA GLU A 61 -14.26 6.87 23.58
C GLU A 61 -14.80 6.90 22.14
N VAL A 62 -15.29 8.07 21.69
CA VAL A 62 -15.71 8.28 20.31
C VAL A 62 -14.52 8.17 19.34
N GLY A 63 -13.36 8.69 19.73
CA GLY A 63 -12.12 8.54 18.97
C GLY A 63 -11.72 7.08 18.75
N ALA A 64 -11.89 6.21 19.75
CA ALA A 64 -11.57 4.79 19.67
C ALA A 64 -12.47 4.07 18.66
N VAL A 65 -13.79 4.35 18.69
CA VAL A 65 -14.74 3.83 17.70
C VAL A 65 -14.38 4.30 16.28
N LEU A 66 -14.09 5.60 16.13
CA LEU A 66 -13.70 6.16 14.83
C LEU A 66 -12.39 5.55 14.32
N LEU A 67 -11.43 5.26 15.21
CA LEU A 67 -10.12 4.70 14.85
C LEU A 67 -10.26 3.34 14.17
N GLU A 68 -11.14 2.47 14.68
CA GLU A 68 -11.42 1.17 14.07
C GLU A 68 -11.98 1.33 12.65
N HIS A 69 -13.01 2.16 12.48
CA HIS A 69 -13.61 2.43 11.17
C HIS A 69 -12.65 3.13 10.20
N ALA A 70 -11.83 4.05 10.70
CA ALA A 70 -10.84 4.76 9.90
C ALA A 70 -9.79 3.80 9.33
N ARG A 71 -9.28 2.87 10.14
CA ARG A 71 -8.33 1.83 9.71
C ARG A 71 -8.92 0.95 8.63
N ALA A 72 -10.14 0.46 8.83
CA ALA A 72 -10.83 -0.38 7.85
C ALA A 72 -11.06 0.37 6.52
N THR A 73 -11.45 1.64 6.59
CA THR A 73 -11.71 2.48 5.41
C THR A 73 -10.43 2.73 4.60
N VAL A 74 -9.34 3.12 5.28
CA VAL A 74 -8.04 3.34 4.63
C VAL A 74 -7.52 2.05 4.00
N ALA A 75 -7.59 0.93 4.71
CA ALA A 75 -7.17 -0.37 4.17
C ALA A 75 -7.98 -0.78 2.94
N ARG A 76 -9.30 -0.59 2.96
CA ARG A 76 -10.18 -0.90 1.82
C ARG A 76 -9.89 -0.01 0.62
N PHE A 77 -9.59 1.26 0.85
CA PHE A 77 -9.20 2.19 -0.21
C PHE A 77 -7.87 1.79 -0.85
N ASP A 78 -6.84 1.50 -0.04
CA ASP A 78 -5.53 1.05 -0.51
C ASP A 78 -5.63 -0.28 -1.28
N HIS A 79 -6.49 -1.20 -0.83
CA HIS A 79 -6.79 -2.44 -1.55
C HIS A 79 -7.46 -2.17 -2.92
N THR A 80 -8.37 -1.19 -3.00
CA THR A 80 -9.05 -0.83 -4.25
C THR A 80 -8.08 -0.24 -5.26
N LEU A 81 -7.19 0.66 -4.82
CA LEU A 81 -6.16 1.25 -5.68
C LEU A 81 -5.14 0.22 -6.18
N SER A 82 -4.66 -0.66 -5.30
CA SER A 82 -3.72 -1.72 -5.68
C SER A 82 -4.35 -2.75 -6.63
N SER A 83 -5.63 -3.07 -6.43
CA SER A 83 -6.39 -3.94 -7.34
C SER A 83 -6.53 -3.30 -8.71
N ALA A 84 -6.87 -2.00 -8.79
CA ALA A 84 -6.98 -1.27 -10.06
C ALA A 84 -5.64 -1.24 -10.83
N HIS A 85 -4.52 -1.05 -10.13
CA HIS A 85 -3.19 -1.07 -10.76
C HIS A 85 -2.80 -2.46 -11.28
N SER A 86 -3.33 -3.52 -10.66
CA SER A 86 -3.03 -4.92 -11.01
C SER A 86 -3.81 -5.45 -12.22
N VAL A 87 -4.83 -4.73 -12.71
CA VAL A 87 -5.68 -5.20 -13.82
C VAL A 87 -4.92 -5.30 -15.17
N ARG A 88 -3.69 -4.77 -15.31
CA ARG A 88 -3.08 -4.63 -16.64
C ARG A 88 -1.58 -4.95 -16.80
N ARG A 89 -0.92 -5.60 -15.85
CA ARG A 89 0.50 -5.96 -16.05
C ARG A 89 0.73 -7.47 -15.99
N PRO A 90 0.99 -8.15 -17.13
CA PRO A 90 1.50 -9.51 -17.08
C PRO A 90 2.84 -9.49 -16.33
N LEU A 91 2.96 -10.34 -15.30
CA LEU A 91 4.23 -10.58 -14.64
C LEU A 91 5.15 -11.28 -15.64
N LEU A 92 6.14 -10.55 -16.14
CA LEU A 92 7.22 -11.10 -16.97
C LEU A 92 8.27 -11.71 -16.04
N LEU A 93 8.30 -13.03 -15.98
CA LEU A 93 9.37 -13.77 -15.30
C LEU A 93 10.46 -14.06 -16.33
N GLY A 94 11.60 -13.39 -16.22
CA GLY A 94 12.80 -13.75 -16.97
C GLY A 94 13.38 -15.03 -16.41
N TYR A 95 13.59 -16.03 -17.26
CA TYR A 95 14.28 -17.27 -16.90
C TYR A 95 15.36 -17.57 -17.94
N THR A 96 16.49 -18.12 -17.48
CA THR A 96 17.48 -18.72 -18.37
C THR A 96 16.98 -20.11 -18.78
N TRP A 97 17.20 -20.51 -20.03
CA TRP A 97 16.73 -21.80 -20.55
C TRP A 97 17.24 -22.99 -19.72
N SER A 98 18.43 -22.89 -19.13
CA SER A 98 19.03 -23.91 -18.26
C SER A 98 18.35 -24.08 -16.90
N MET A 99 17.56 -23.10 -16.46
CA MET A 99 16.80 -23.17 -15.21
C MET A 99 15.38 -23.72 -15.39
N LEU A 100 14.93 -23.96 -16.63
CA LEU A 100 13.57 -24.45 -16.88
C LEU A 100 13.45 -25.95 -16.61
N ASP A 101 13.59 -26.36 -15.35
CA ASP A 101 13.23 -27.71 -14.90
C ASP A 101 11.71 -27.81 -14.66
N SER A 102 11.17 -29.01 -14.80
CA SER A 102 9.80 -29.47 -14.51
C SER A 102 9.25 -28.97 -13.15
N ARG A 103 10.13 -28.67 -12.19
CA ARG A 103 9.82 -28.07 -10.89
C ARG A 103 9.31 -26.63 -10.99
N ILE A 104 9.82 -25.82 -11.91
CA ILE A 104 9.36 -24.43 -12.11
C ILE A 104 8.00 -24.42 -12.80
N LEU A 105 7.81 -25.28 -13.81
CA LEU A 105 6.52 -25.42 -14.49
C LEU A 105 5.42 -25.96 -13.55
N SER A 106 5.77 -26.87 -12.65
CA SER A 106 4.83 -27.39 -11.64
C SER A 106 4.58 -26.41 -10.49
N ALA A 107 5.55 -25.56 -10.11
CA ALA A 107 5.36 -24.48 -9.14
C ALA A 107 4.44 -23.37 -9.66
N VAL A 108 4.59 -22.98 -10.94
CA VAL A 108 3.68 -22.04 -11.60
C VAL A 108 2.27 -22.64 -11.68
N ARG A 109 2.12 -23.93 -12.00
CA ARG A 109 0.82 -24.62 -12.04
C ARG A 109 0.19 -24.87 -10.66
N ARG A 110 0.97 -25.11 -9.60
CA ARG A 110 0.44 -25.35 -8.23
C ARG A 110 -0.19 -24.09 -7.63
N ARG A 111 0.35 -22.90 -7.92
CA ARG A 111 -0.13 -21.65 -7.33
C ARG A 111 -1.39 -21.08 -8.00
N HIS A 112 -1.86 -21.70 -9.09
CA HIS A 112 -3.11 -21.33 -9.76
C HIS A 112 -4.39 -21.81 -9.04
N ARG A 113 -4.31 -22.73 -8.05
CA ARG A 113 -5.52 -23.31 -7.43
C ARG A 113 -6.02 -22.61 -6.16
N CYS A 114 -5.28 -21.67 -5.56
CA CYS A 114 -5.63 -21.13 -4.24
C CYS A 114 -6.11 -19.66 -4.21
N SER A 115 -6.48 -19.06 -5.33
CA SER A 115 -6.90 -17.64 -5.34
C SER A 115 -8.22 -17.44 -6.09
N PRO A 116 -9.39 -17.57 -5.44
CA PRO A 116 -10.64 -17.09 -6.01
C PRO A 116 -10.63 -15.56 -5.92
N GLY A 117 -10.28 -14.88 -7.03
CA GLY A 117 -10.49 -13.44 -7.17
C GLY A 117 -9.32 -12.58 -7.66
N ARG A 118 -8.13 -13.14 -7.97
CA ARG A 118 -7.04 -12.37 -8.59
C ARG A 118 -6.78 -12.83 -10.02
N GLY A 119 -6.59 -11.84 -10.89
CA GLY A 119 -6.65 -11.91 -12.35
C GLY A 119 -6.00 -13.13 -13.01
N ARG A 120 -6.55 -13.52 -14.15
CA ARG A 120 -6.00 -14.55 -15.03
C ARG A 120 -4.64 -14.07 -15.56
N TYR A 121 -3.55 -14.53 -14.95
CA TYR A 121 -2.21 -14.33 -15.50
C TYR A 121 -2.05 -15.24 -16.73
N ARG A 122 -1.75 -14.65 -17.89
CA ARG A 122 -1.39 -15.40 -19.10
C ARG A 122 0.12 -15.57 -19.09
N ALA A 123 0.60 -16.76 -18.70
CA ALA A 123 2.00 -17.11 -18.87
C ALA A 123 2.28 -17.20 -20.38
N ALA A 124 2.86 -16.14 -20.94
CA ALA A 124 3.37 -16.14 -22.31
C ALA A 124 4.88 -16.32 -22.21
N ILE A 125 5.38 -17.46 -22.70
CA ILE A 125 6.80 -17.64 -22.94
C ILE A 125 7.13 -16.73 -24.13
N ARG A 126 7.82 -15.61 -23.87
CA ARG A 126 8.36 -14.78 -24.93
C ARG A 126 9.81 -15.22 -25.16
N PRO A 127 10.19 -15.72 -26.34
CA PRO A 127 11.58 -16.06 -26.61
C PRO A 127 12.43 -14.80 -26.41
N ALA A 128 13.60 -14.97 -25.79
CA ALA A 128 14.56 -13.88 -25.64
C ALA A 128 14.84 -13.27 -27.02
N PRO A 129 14.91 -11.93 -27.16
CA PRO A 129 15.41 -11.35 -28.40
C PRO A 129 16.79 -11.96 -28.64
N SER A 130 16.95 -12.64 -29.76
CA SER A 130 18.23 -13.23 -30.16
C SER A 130 19.28 -12.12 -30.07
N LEU A 131 20.20 -12.24 -29.11
CA LEU A 131 21.46 -11.52 -29.14
C LEU A 131 22.13 -11.93 -30.45
N THR A 132 21.98 -11.12 -31.48
CA THR A 132 22.74 -11.25 -32.72
C THR A 132 24.20 -11.26 -32.29
N PRO A 133 24.96 -12.34 -32.51
CA PRO A 133 26.38 -12.31 -32.20
C PRO A 133 27.00 -11.23 -33.08
N ALA A 134 27.56 -10.19 -32.46
CA ALA A 134 28.44 -9.26 -33.14
C ALA A 134 29.52 -10.08 -33.84
N ARG A 135 29.49 -10.09 -35.18
CA ARG A 135 30.50 -10.76 -36.00
C ARG A 135 31.87 -10.22 -35.59
N GLY A 136 32.69 -11.09 -35.03
CA GLY A 136 34.11 -10.84 -34.86
C GLY A 136 34.74 -10.68 -36.24
N THR A 137 35.31 -9.51 -36.49
CA THR A 137 36.37 -9.31 -37.48
C THR A 137 37.67 -9.81 -36.88
N ALA A 138 38.29 -10.80 -37.50
CA ALA A 138 39.65 -11.25 -37.25
C ALA A 138 40.27 -11.70 -38.61
N PRO A 139 41.60 -11.81 -38.73
CA PRO A 139 42.47 -10.81 -39.36
C PRO A 139 43.14 -11.34 -40.65
N ALA A 140 43.77 -10.44 -41.42
CA ALA A 140 44.80 -10.76 -42.40
C ALA A 140 45.82 -9.61 -42.45
#